data_AF-A0A6N6S0Q9-F1
#
_entry.id   AF-A0A6N6S0Q9-F1
#
_cell.length_a   1.000
_cell.length_b   1.000
_cell.length_c   1.000
_cell.angle_alpha   90.00
_cell.angle_beta   90.00
_cell.angle_gamma   90.00
#
_symmetry.space_group_name_H-M   'P 1'
#
loop_
_entity.id
_entity.type
_entity.pdbx_description
1 polymer ?
#
loop_
_entity_poly.entity_id
_entity_poly.type
_entity_poly.pdbx_seq_one_letter_code
_entity_poly.pdbx_strand_id
1 'polypeptide(L)'
;MRVLVAHNFYQQPGGEDTVFAAETELLRKHGHEVAEYTENNERAGSMTPLALAVNTLWSRSSERKILGLIEKFKPDIAHFHNTFVLISPSAYYACKQADVPVVQSLHNPRLLCPAANLYRNGKVCEDCVGRTPPWPGVLHSCYRESVSQTAVVASMLTLHRFLGTWGRAVDTYIVFTEFYKRMFIKGGIPPHKIALKPHFVDPDPGCRTHGWGDYALFIGRLDNEKGINTL
;
A
#
# COMPACT_ATOMS: atom_id res chain seq x y z
N MET A 1 15.99 -17.79 -3.25
CA MET A 1 14.98 -17.68 -2.17
C MET A 1 13.59 -17.75 -2.79
N ARG A 2 12.59 -18.14 -2.00
CA ARG A 2 11.19 -18.23 -2.37
C ARG A 2 10.43 -17.04 -1.77
N VAL A 3 9.87 -16.19 -2.62
CA VAL A 3 9.21 -14.95 -2.23
C VAL A 3 7.73 -15.05 -2.55
N LEU A 4 6.86 -14.88 -1.56
CA LEU A 4 5.43 -14.68 -1.77
C LEU A 4 5.16 -13.19 -1.91
N VAL A 5 4.81 -12.71 -3.10
CA VAL A 5 4.46 -11.31 -3.31
C VAL A 5 2.94 -11.18 -3.36
N ALA A 6 2.39 -10.22 -2.61
CA ALA A 6 0.95 -10.02 -2.52
C ALA A 6 0.55 -8.59 -2.89
N HIS A 7 -0.47 -8.47 -3.74
CA HIS A 7 -0.91 -7.18 -4.26
C HIS A 7 -2.41 -7.13 -4.58
N ASN A 8 -3.05 -6.04 -4.21
CA ASN A 8 -4.44 -5.78 -4.51
C ASN A 8 -4.55 -4.69 -5.59
N PHE A 9 -4.92 -5.08 -6.80
CA PHE A 9 -5.09 -4.15 -7.92
C PHE A 9 -6.28 -3.21 -7.69
N TYR A 10 -6.08 -1.92 -7.99
CA TYR A 10 -7.16 -0.95 -8.07
C TYR A 10 -7.96 -1.11 -9.37
N GLN A 11 -9.14 -0.48 -9.43
CA GLN A 11 -9.95 -0.45 -10.66
C GLN A 11 -9.26 0.33 -11.79
N GLN A 12 -8.45 1.32 -11.43
CA GLN A 12 -7.61 2.06 -12.38
C GLN A 12 -6.15 1.78 -12.06
N PRO A 13 -5.36 1.31 -13.04
CA PRO A 13 -3.94 1.07 -12.83
C PRO A 13 -3.22 2.34 -12.38
N GLY A 14 -2.33 2.19 -11.39
CA GLY A 14 -1.50 3.26 -10.85
C GLY A 14 -0.01 2.92 -10.85
N GLY A 15 0.83 3.87 -10.42
CA GLY A 15 2.27 3.65 -10.32
C GLY A 15 2.64 2.49 -9.39
N GLU A 16 1.80 2.22 -8.38
CA GLU A 16 1.94 1.09 -7.48
C GLU A 16 1.89 -0.27 -8.21
N ASP A 17 1.03 -0.42 -9.22
CA ASP A 17 0.95 -1.65 -10.02
C ASP A 17 2.19 -1.83 -10.90
N THR A 18 2.75 -0.72 -11.41
CA THR A 18 4.00 -0.73 -12.17
C THR A 18 5.17 -1.16 -11.29
N VAL A 19 5.24 -0.65 -10.05
CA VAL A 19 6.29 -1.04 -9.10
C VAL A 19 6.16 -2.49 -8.67
N PHE A 20 4.94 -2.97 -8.41
CA PHE A 20 4.69 -4.39 -8.14
C PHE A 20 5.21 -5.28 -9.27
N ALA A 21 4.84 -4.97 -10.53
CA ALA A 21 5.29 -5.75 -11.68
C ALA A 21 6.82 -5.71 -11.86
N ALA A 22 7.42 -4.51 -11.79
CA ALA A 22 8.86 -4.32 -11.97
C ALA A 22 9.68 -5.01 -10.87
N GLU A 23 9.26 -4.92 -9.60
CA GLU A 23 9.96 -5.58 -8.49
C GLU A 23 9.84 -7.10 -8.55
N THR A 24 8.64 -7.61 -8.88
CA THR A 24 8.41 -9.05 -9.03
C THR A 24 9.28 -9.63 -10.15
N GLU A 25 9.35 -8.95 -11.29
CA GLU A 25 10.19 -9.36 -12.41
C GLU A 25 11.69 -9.26 -12.08
N LEU A 26 12.10 -8.20 -11.38
CA LEU A 26 13.48 -8.04 -10.94
C LEU A 26 13.92 -9.20 -10.02
N LEU A 27 13.06 -9.62 -9.09
CA LEU A 27 13.32 -10.78 -8.23
C LEU A 27 13.49 -12.06 -9.06
N ARG A 28 12.61 -12.31 -10.03
CA ARG A 28 12.72 -13.47 -10.92
C ARG A 28 14.02 -13.47 -11.73
N LYS A 29 14.37 -12.33 -12.33
CA LYS A 29 15.63 -12.15 -13.09
C LYS A 29 16.88 -12.45 -12.27
N HIS A 30 16.83 -12.23 -10.96
CA HIS A 30 17.93 -12.51 -10.04
C HIS A 30 17.87 -13.91 -9.39
N GLY A 31 17.08 -14.83 -9.96
CA GLY A 31 17.05 -16.24 -9.57
C GLY A 31 16.21 -16.54 -8.32
N HIS A 32 15.35 -15.62 -7.91
CA HIS A 32 14.37 -15.90 -6.86
C HIS A 32 13.13 -16.59 -7.45
N GLU A 33 12.60 -17.59 -6.73
CA GLU A 33 11.30 -18.16 -7.04
C GLU A 33 10.22 -17.24 -6.49
N VAL A 34 9.26 -16.83 -7.31
CA VAL A 34 8.24 -15.86 -6.90
C VAL A 34 6.84 -16.41 -7.13
N ALA A 35 6.08 -16.57 -6.05
CA ALA A 35 4.64 -16.83 -6.08
C ALA A 35 3.88 -15.53 -5.86
N GLU A 36 2.81 -15.32 -6.63
CA GLU A 36 1.98 -14.12 -6.53
C GLU A 36 0.62 -14.44 -5.90
N TYR A 37 0.18 -13.62 -4.95
CA TYR A 37 -1.19 -13.58 -4.47
C TYR A 37 -1.82 -12.23 -4.80
N THR A 38 -2.66 -12.23 -5.84
CA THR A 38 -3.30 -11.00 -6.30
C THR A 38 -4.82 -11.05 -6.14
N GLU A 39 -5.41 -9.93 -5.73
CA GLU A 39 -6.85 -9.68 -5.82
C GLU A 39 -7.10 -8.44 -6.67
N ASN A 40 -8.29 -8.30 -7.24
CA ASN A 40 -8.67 -7.15 -8.06
C ASN A 40 -9.94 -6.51 -7.51
N ASN A 41 -9.90 -5.19 -7.27
CA ASN A 41 -11.02 -4.41 -6.77
C ASN A 41 -12.24 -4.36 -7.71
N GLU A 42 -12.15 -4.82 -8.97
CA GLU A 42 -13.33 -5.10 -9.80
C GLU A 42 -14.28 -6.08 -9.09
N ARG A 43 -13.74 -7.10 -8.40
CA ARG A 43 -14.54 -8.04 -7.60
C ARG A 43 -15.26 -7.37 -6.44
N ALA A 44 -14.71 -6.28 -5.89
CA ALA A 44 -15.37 -5.52 -4.85
C ALA A 44 -16.71 -4.93 -5.33
N GLY A 45 -16.85 -4.62 -6.64
CA GLY A 45 -18.11 -4.16 -7.22
C GLY A 45 -19.23 -5.20 -7.21
N SER A 46 -18.89 -6.49 -7.10
CA SER A 46 -19.84 -7.60 -6.99
C SER A 46 -20.25 -7.93 -5.55
N MET A 47 -19.62 -7.30 -4.55
CA MET A 47 -19.89 -7.53 -3.14
C MET A 47 -20.94 -6.54 -2.61
N THR A 48 -21.74 -6.97 -1.63
CA THR A 48 -22.58 -6.02 -0.90
C THR A 48 -21.71 -5.05 -0.10
N PRO A 49 -22.15 -3.79 0.14
CA PRO A 49 -21.37 -2.82 0.91
C PRO A 49 -20.96 -3.33 2.30
N LEU A 50 -21.84 -4.09 2.97
CA LEU A 50 -21.56 -4.70 4.27
C LEU A 50 -20.47 -5.77 4.16
N ALA A 51 -20.55 -6.67 3.18
CA ALA A 51 -19.54 -7.69 2.97
C ALA A 51 -18.18 -7.08 2.65
N LEU A 52 -18.14 -6.04 1.83
CA LEU A 52 -16.92 -5.30 1.53
C LEU A 52 -16.34 -4.63 2.77
N ALA A 53 -17.18 -4.01 3.60
CA ALA A 53 -16.75 -3.38 4.84
C ALA A 53 -16.14 -4.39 5.81
N VAL A 54 -16.82 -5.51 6.06
CA VAL A 54 -16.30 -6.59 6.91
C VAL A 54 -14.97 -7.11 6.37
N ASN A 55 -14.89 -7.35 5.06
CA ASN A 55 -13.68 -7.84 4.42
C ASN A 55 -12.53 -6.82 4.48
N THR A 56 -12.82 -5.52 4.41
CA THR A 56 -11.83 -4.44 4.58
C THR A 56 -11.21 -4.46 5.97
N LEU A 57 -12.02 -4.68 7.00
CA LEU A 57 -11.57 -4.76 8.38
C LEU A 57 -10.80 -6.06 8.64
N TRP A 58 -11.28 -7.19 8.12
CA TRP A 58 -10.64 -8.49 8.27
C TRP A 58 -11.11 -9.49 7.21
N SER A 59 -10.22 -9.89 6.30
CA SER A 59 -10.53 -10.92 5.31
C SER A 59 -10.08 -12.30 5.76
N ARG A 60 -11.02 -13.11 6.27
CA ARG A 60 -10.77 -14.55 6.52
C ARG A 60 -10.56 -15.34 5.23
N SER A 61 -11.04 -14.83 4.09
CA SER A 61 -10.83 -15.46 2.80
C SER A 61 -9.36 -15.36 2.39
N SER A 62 -8.80 -14.14 2.43
CA SER A 62 -7.40 -13.90 2.09
C SER A 62 -6.44 -14.56 3.09
N GLU A 63 -6.76 -14.53 4.38
CA GLU A 63 -6.00 -15.26 5.41
C GLU A 63 -5.86 -16.75 5.08
N ARG A 64 -6.97 -17.44 4.78
CA ARG A 64 -6.96 -18.87 4.40
C ARG A 64 -6.21 -19.13 3.09
N LYS A 65 -6.38 -18.27 2.09
CA LYS A 65 -5.69 -18.42 0.79
C LYS A 65 -4.17 -18.26 0.94
N ILE A 66 -3.74 -17.27 1.73
CA ILE A 66 -2.33 -17.03 2.01
C ILE A 66 -1.74 -18.18 2.80
N LEU A 67 -2.42 -18.70 3.83
CA LEU A 67 -1.98 -19.91 4.54
C LEU A 67 -1.79 -21.10 3.58
N GLY A 68 -2.78 -21.37 2.72
CA GLY A 68 -2.66 -22.45 1.74
C GLY A 68 -1.54 -22.23 0.71
N LEU A 69 -1.22 -20.98 0.37
CA LEU A 69 -0.05 -20.65 -0.46
C LEU A 69 1.25 -20.86 0.33
N ILE A 70 1.31 -20.46 1.60
CA ILE A 70 2.49 -20.68 2.44
C ILE A 70 2.76 -22.17 2.63
N GLU A 71 1.73 -23.00 2.85
CA GLU A 71 1.90 -24.45 3.00
C GLU A 71 2.48 -25.12 1.73
N LYS A 72 2.02 -24.68 0.55
CA LYS A 72 2.46 -25.24 -0.75
C LYS A 72 3.80 -24.67 -1.21
N PHE A 73 3.92 -23.35 -1.15
CA PHE A 73 5.05 -22.59 -1.68
C PHE A 73 6.13 -22.33 -0.65
N LYS A 74 5.94 -22.65 0.64
CA LYS A 74 6.92 -22.46 1.74
C LYS A 74 7.88 -21.28 1.52
N PRO A 75 7.35 -20.05 1.40
CA PRO A 75 8.15 -18.87 1.13
C PRO A 75 9.11 -18.59 2.29
N ASP A 76 10.31 -18.12 1.94
CA ASP A 76 11.28 -17.60 2.91
C ASP A 76 10.83 -16.22 3.45
N ILE A 77 10.04 -15.48 2.66
CA ILE A 77 9.57 -14.13 2.97
C ILE A 77 8.30 -13.79 2.18
N ALA A 78 7.41 -13.01 2.80
CA ALA A 78 6.22 -12.47 2.17
C ALA A 78 6.34 -10.94 2.00
N HIS A 79 6.17 -10.44 0.78
CA HIS A 79 6.29 -9.02 0.43
C HIS A 79 4.95 -8.49 -0.09
N PHE A 80 4.34 -7.59 0.68
CA PHE A 80 3.06 -6.97 0.38
C PHE A 80 3.25 -5.58 -0.23
N HIS A 81 2.54 -5.31 -1.32
CA HIS A 81 2.48 -3.99 -1.97
C HIS A 81 1.20 -3.26 -1.58
N ASN A 82 0.06 -3.93 -1.78
CA ASN A 82 -1.24 -3.40 -1.39
C ASN A 82 -2.09 -4.46 -0.72
N THR A 83 -2.62 -4.18 0.46
CA THR A 83 -3.63 -5.03 1.10
C THR A 83 -5.05 -4.49 0.95
N PHE A 84 -5.25 -3.29 0.39
CA PHE A 84 -6.54 -2.62 0.34
C PHE A 84 -7.21 -2.78 -1.03
N VAL A 85 -8.45 -3.26 -1.16
CA VAL A 85 -9.47 -3.46 -0.11
C VAL A 85 -9.65 -4.93 0.27
N LEU A 86 -9.36 -5.87 -0.65
CA LEU A 86 -9.87 -7.23 -0.53
C LEU A 86 -8.97 -8.15 0.29
N ILE A 87 -7.66 -7.92 0.31
CA ILE A 87 -6.69 -8.75 1.04
C ILE A 87 -6.78 -8.48 2.55
N SER A 88 -6.94 -7.21 2.92
CA SER A 88 -6.92 -6.66 4.28
C SER A 88 -5.63 -6.94 5.06
N PRO A 89 -5.39 -6.25 6.19
CA PRO A 89 -4.22 -6.51 7.03
C PRO A 89 -4.28 -7.85 7.80
N SER A 90 -5.38 -8.61 7.75
CA SER A 90 -5.43 -9.98 8.30
C SER A 90 -4.40 -10.91 7.64
N ALA A 91 -4.03 -10.62 6.39
CA ALA A 91 -3.01 -11.35 5.63
C ALA A 91 -1.66 -11.46 6.37
N TYR A 92 -1.26 -10.44 7.12
CA TYR A 92 -0.01 -10.50 7.89
C TYR A 92 -0.07 -11.53 9.02
N TYR A 93 -1.25 -11.77 9.58
CA TYR A 93 -1.43 -12.76 10.64
C TYR A 93 -1.30 -14.19 10.11
N ALA A 94 -1.69 -14.45 8.86
CA ALA A 94 -1.41 -15.73 8.19
C ALA A 94 0.09 -15.99 8.09
N CYS A 95 0.87 -14.99 7.65
CA CYS A 95 2.33 -15.10 7.59
C CYS A 95 2.93 -15.32 8.98
N LYS A 96 2.48 -14.55 9.97
CA LYS A 96 2.94 -14.68 11.36
C LYS A 96 2.63 -16.05 11.97
N GLN A 97 1.45 -16.60 11.71
CA GLN A 97 1.08 -17.94 12.18
C GLN A 97 2.01 -19.02 11.61
N ALA A 98 2.48 -18.83 10.38
CA ALA A 98 3.38 -19.75 9.70
C ALA A 98 4.87 -19.41 9.86
N ASP A 99 5.21 -18.46 10.75
CA ASP A 99 6.58 -17.99 10.99
C ASP A 99 7.30 -17.49 9.71
N VAL A 100 6.55 -16.88 8.80
CA VAL A 100 7.07 -16.27 7.57
C VAL A 100 7.28 -14.77 7.79
N PRO A 101 8.51 -14.24 7.65
CA PRO A 101 8.79 -12.82 7.76
C PRO A 101 8.01 -11.98 6.75
N VAL A 102 7.58 -10.78 7.17
CA VAL A 102 6.71 -9.90 6.40
C VAL A 102 7.40 -8.57 6.07
N VAL A 103 7.42 -8.22 4.79
CA VAL A 103 7.82 -6.91 4.26
C VAL A 103 6.60 -6.21 3.67
N GLN A 104 6.41 -4.91 3.97
CA GLN A 104 5.36 -4.09 3.37
C GLN A 104 5.96 -2.87 2.67
N SER A 105 5.68 -2.70 1.38
CA SER A 105 6.00 -1.48 0.63
C SER A 105 4.91 -0.43 0.76
N LEU A 106 5.24 0.76 1.24
CA LEU A 106 4.28 1.83 1.53
C LEU A 106 4.21 2.83 0.38
N HIS A 107 3.45 2.48 -0.67
CA HIS A 107 3.25 3.32 -1.87
C HIS A 107 2.44 4.58 -1.59
N ASN A 108 1.61 4.56 -0.55
CA ASN A 108 0.76 5.67 -0.15
C ASN A 108 0.59 5.70 1.38
N PRO A 109 0.18 6.85 1.96
CA PRO A 109 0.02 7.02 3.40
C PRO A 109 -1.30 6.45 3.96
N ARG A 110 -1.87 5.38 3.37
CA ARG A 110 -3.16 4.78 3.84
C ARG A 110 -3.11 4.38 5.31
N LEU A 111 -1.97 3.88 5.81
CA LEU A 111 -1.83 3.50 7.23
C LEU A 111 -1.94 4.71 8.18
N LEU A 112 -1.77 5.92 7.66
CA LEU A 112 -1.83 7.18 8.42
C LEU A 112 -3.18 7.88 8.26
N CYS A 113 -3.73 7.91 7.04
CA CYS A 113 -4.88 8.71 6.67
C CYS A 113 -5.85 7.94 5.76
N PRO A 114 -7.17 7.97 6.02
CA PRO A 114 -8.17 7.35 5.16
C PRO A 114 -8.11 7.80 3.69
N ALA A 115 -7.71 9.05 3.41
CA ALA A 115 -7.53 9.57 2.06
C ALA A 115 -6.38 8.90 1.29
N ALA A 116 -5.32 8.53 2.00
CA ALA A 116 -4.02 8.06 1.48
C ALA A 116 -3.30 8.97 0.49
N ASN A 117 -3.41 10.29 0.64
CA ASN A 117 -2.56 11.25 -0.06
C ASN A 117 -1.98 12.34 0.85
N LEU A 118 -2.43 12.43 2.11
CA LEU A 118 -2.05 13.50 3.06
C LEU A 118 -2.19 14.90 2.45
N TYR A 119 -3.23 15.11 1.64
CA TYR A 119 -3.47 16.37 0.93
C TYR A 119 -4.93 16.78 1.05
N ARG A 120 -5.18 18.04 1.39
CA ARG A 120 -6.54 18.61 1.49
C ARG A 120 -6.49 20.11 1.29
N ASN A 121 -7.42 20.67 0.52
CA ASN A 121 -7.56 22.11 0.28
C ASN A 121 -6.25 22.78 -0.20
N GLY A 122 -5.57 22.17 -1.17
CA GLY A 122 -4.38 22.77 -1.79
C GLY A 122 -3.08 22.67 -0.98
N LYS A 123 -3.07 21.93 0.13
CA LYS A 123 -1.90 21.82 1.01
C LYS A 123 -1.75 20.45 1.64
N VAL A 124 -0.55 20.18 2.15
CA VAL A 124 -0.25 19.02 2.99
C VAL A 124 -1.17 19.03 4.21
N CYS A 125 -1.81 17.89 4.47
CA CYS A 125 -2.77 17.67 5.55
C CYS A 125 -2.30 16.52 6.43
N GLU A 126 -2.06 16.84 7.71
CA GLU A 126 -1.56 15.87 8.69
C GLU A 126 -2.56 15.60 9.83
N ASP A 127 -3.79 16.08 9.73
CA ASP A 127 -4.78 16.04 10.82
C ASP A 127 -5.02 14.64 11.38
N CYS A 128 -4.94 13.60 10.53
CA CYS A 128 -5.16 12.20 10.91
C CYS A 128 -3.89 11.52 11.47
N VAL A 129 -2.71 12.09 11.24
CA VAL A 129 -1.42 11.46 11.57
C VAL A 129 -1.29 11.37 13.09
N GLY A 130 -1.00 10.16 13.59
CA GLY A 130 -0.87 9.89 15.02
C GLY A 130 -2.19 9.82 15.80
N ARG A 131 -3.36 10.01 15.18
CA ARG A 131 -4.67 9.94 15.86
C ARG A 131 -5.32 8.58 15.71
N THR A 132 -5.76 7.97 16.81
CA THR A 132 -6.52 6.72 16.78
C THR A 132 -7.82 6.90 17.58
N PRO A 133 -9.01 6.96 16.93
CA PRO A 133 -9.23 6.83 15.49
C PRO A 133 -8.79 8.07 14.67
N PRO A 134 -8.50 7.93 13.36
CA PRO A 134 -8.23 9.06 12.46
C PRO A 134 -9.55 9.78 12.07
N TRP A 135 -10.28 10.26 13.07
CA TRP A 135 -11.62 10.84 12.93
C TRP A 135 -11.71 12.10 12.03
N PRO A 136 -10.67 12.96 11.87
CA PRO A 136 -10.79 14.11 10.97
C PRO A 136 -11.05 13.67 9.52
N GLY A 137 -10.53 12.52 9.11
CA GLY A 137 -10.82 11.96 7.79
C GLY A 137 -12.30 11.68 7.59
N VAL A 138 -12.96 11.13 8.61
CA VAL A 138 -14.40 10.83 8.60
C VAL A 138 -15.23 12.11 8.55
N LEU A 139 -14.88 13.11 9.37
CA LEU A 139 -15.54 14.42 9.37
C LEU A 139 -15.51 15.09 8.00
N HIS A 140 -14.43 14.91 7.25
CA HIS A 140 -14.23 15.51 5.94
C HIS A 140 -14.53 14.57 4.77
N SER A 141 -15.15 13.40 5.01
CA SER A 141 -15.49 12.43 3.96
C SER A 141 -14.33 12.08 3.03
N CYS A 142 -13.11 12.00 3.59
CA CYS A 142 -11.86 12.00 2.83
C CYS A 142 -11.65 10.79 1.90
N TYR A 143 -12.45 9.73 2.03
CA TYR A 143 -12.43 8.60 1.12
C TYR A 143 -13.71 8.57 0.27
N ARG A 144 -13.54 8.75 -1.05
CA ARG A 144 -14.61 8.74 -2.05
C ARG A 144 -15.79 9.68 -1.72
N GLU A 145 -15.49 10.81 -1.08
CA GLU A 145 -16.48 11.83 -0.68
C GLU A 145 -17.65 11.26 0.14
N SER A 146 -17.40 10.17 0.88
CA SER A 146 -18.43 9.44 1.61
C SER A 146 -18.05 9.24 3.07
N VAL A 147 -18.86 9.79 3.98
CA VAL A 147 -18.68 9.63 5.44
C VAL A 147 -18.66 8.14 5.82
N SER A 148 -19.61 7.35 5.32
CA SER A 148 -19.74 5.93 5.67
C SER A 148 -18.56 5.11 5.15
N GLN A 149 -18.14 5.31 3.90
CA GLN A 149 -16.96 4.60 3.36
C GLN A 149 -15.68 5.04 4.08
N THR A 150 -15.55 6.32 4.42
CA THR A 150 -14.40 6.81 5.20
C THR A 150 -14.37 6.22 6.61
N ALA A 151 -15.54 6.06 7.24
CA ALA A 151 -15.66 5.43 8.55
C ALA A 151 -15.24 3.96 8.54
N VAL A 152 -15.49 3.21 7.47
CA VAL A 152 -14.98 1.83 7.31
C VAL A 152 -13.45 1.82 7.30
N VAL A 153 -12.82 2.69 6.49
CA VAL A 153 -11.36 2.77 6.43
C VAL A 153 -10.77 3.21 7.78
N ALA A 154 -11.36 4.21 8.42
CA ALA A 154 -10.94 4.66 9.74
C ALA A 154 -11.09 3.55 10.80
N SER A 155 -12.15 2.75 10.75
CA SER A 155 -12.36 1.58 11.62
C SER A 155 -11.30 0.51 11.40
N MET A 156 -10.97 0.19 10.15
CA MET A 156 -9.87 -0.74 9.81
C MET A 156 -8.54 -0.26 10.40
N LEU A 157 -8.19 1.02 10.21
CA LEU A 157 -6.96 1.58 10.76
C LEU A 157 -6.94 1.54 12.28
N THR A 158 -8.08 1.86 12.92
CA THR A 158 -8.22 1.86 14.38
C THR A 158 -8.06 0.46 14.95
N LEU A 159 -8.74 -0.53 14.37
CA LEU A 159 -8.63 -1.95 14.74
C LEU A 159 -7.18 -2.41 14.68
N HIS A 160 -6.51 -2.20 13.55
CA HIS A 160 -5.15 -2.72 13.37
C HIS A 160 -4.09 -1.99 14.18
N ARG A 161 -4.32 -0.72 14.55
CA ARG A 161 -3.48 -0.02 15.55
C ARG A 161 -3.70 -0.58 16.94
N PHE A 162 -4.95 -0.84 17.34
CA PHE A 162 -5.25 -1.44 18.64
C PHE A 162 -4.63 -2.84 18.80
N LEU A 163 -4.70 -3.67 17.75
CA LEU A 163 -4.07 -4.99 17.72
C LEU A 163 -2.52 -4.93 17.67
N GLY A 164 -1.95 -3.76 17.43
CA GLY A 164 -0.52 -3.58 17.23
C GLY A 164 0.00 -4.23 15.93
N THR A 165 -0.88 -4.42 14.93
CA THR A 165 -0.57 -5.10 13.65
C THR A 165 0.70 -4.53 13.03
N TRP A 166 0.78 -3.20 12.96
CA TRP A 166 1.89 -2.50 12.30
C TRP A 166 3.22 -2.64 13.05
N GLY A 167 3.18 -2.85 14.37
CA GLY A 167 4.37 -3.06 15.17
C GLY A 167 4.76 -4.53 15.29
N ARG A 168 3.81 -5.46 15.20
CA ARG A 168 3.98 -6.86 15.61
C ARG A 168 3.82 -7.90 14.50
N ALA A 169 3.22 -7.55 13.37
CA ALA A 169 2.94 -8.48 12.28
C ALA A 169 3.69 -8.12 10.98
N VAL A 170 4.40 -6.99 10.97
CA VAL A 170 5.28 -6.58 9.87
C VAL A 170 6.69 -6.42 10.42
N ASP A 171 7.66 -7.06 9.78
CA ASP A 171 9.06 -7.06 10.19
C ASP A 171 9.80 -5.87 9.61
N THR A 172 9.52 -5.51 8.35
CA THR A 172 10.13 -4.36 7.68
C THR A 172 9.15 -3.64 6.76
N TYR A 173 9.24 -2.32 6.74
CA TYR A 173 8.54 -1.42 5.84
C TYR A 173 9.53 -0.82 4.85
N ILE A 174 9.13 -0.79 3.58
CA ILE A 174 9.84 -0.05 2.54
C ILE A 174 9.09 1.25 2.27
N VAL A 175 9.80 2.37 2.31
CA VAL A 175 9.31 3.67 1.87
C VAL A 175 10.20 4.21 0.75
N PHE A 176 9.62 5.04 -0.12
CA PHE A 176 10.28 5.50 -1.34
C PHE A 176 10.89 6.90 -1.23
N THR A 177 10.59 7.63 -0.16
CA THR A 177 11.11 8.99 0.06
C THR A 177 11.39 9.25 1.54
N GLU A 178 12.32 10.16 1.82
CA GLU A 178 12.59 10.66 3.18
C GLU A 178 11.39 11.39 3.79
N PHE A 179 10.51 11.96 2.94
CA PHE A 179 9.25 12.53 3.40
C PHE A 179 8.34 11.44 3.98
N TYR A 180 8.10 10.34 3.24
CA TYR A 180 7.28 9.23 3.74
C TYR A 180 7.90 8.58 4.98
N LYS A 181 9.22 8.38 5.01
CA LYS A 181 9.92 7.87 6.19
C LYS A 181 9.57 8.69 7.44
N ARG A 182 9.71 10.02 7.36
CA ARG A 182 9.35 10.93 8.47
C ARG A 182 7.88 10.86 8.84
N MET A 183 6.98 10.81 7.85
CA MET A 183 5.54 10.72 8.12
C MET A 183 5.12 9.42 8.80
N PHE A 184 5.68 8.28 8.38
CA PHE A 184 5.37 6.99 8.99
C PHE A 184 5.97 6.83 10.40
N ILE A 185 7.16 7.41 10.65
CA ILE A 185 7.71 7.52 12.01
C ILE A 185 6.80 8.36 12.88
N LYS A 186 6.36 9.54 12.41
CA LYS A 186 5.40 10.40 13.11
C LYS A 186 4.06 9.69 13.36
N GLY A 187 3.68 8.79 12.46
CA GLY A 187 2.51 7.93 12.57
C GLY A 187 2.62 6.77 13.57
N GLY A 188 3.79 6.54 14.15
CA GLY A 188 4.03 5.52 15.18
C GLY A 188 4.68 4.23 14.67
N ILE A 189 5.12 4.14 13.41
CA ILE A 189 5.93 3.00 12.95
C ILE A 189 7.35 3.14 13.52
N PRO A 190 7.92 2.10 14.17
CA PRO A 190 9.28 2.18 14.71
C PRO A 190 10.33 2.47 13.63
N PRO A 191 11.25 3.45 13.83
CA PRO A 191 12.23 3.83 12.81
C PRO A 191 13.11 2.68 12.31
N HIS A 192 13.48 1.75 13.21
CA HIS A 192 14.33 0.59 12.87
C HIS A 192 13.65 -0.42 11.94
N LYS A 193 12.31 -0.34 11.79
CA LYS A 193 11.56 -1.17 10.84
C LYS A 193 11.45 -0.55 9.46
N ILE A 194 11.91 0.69 9.24
CA ILE A 194 11.69 1.40 7.98
C ILE A 194 12.98 1.49 7.17
N ALA A 195 13.00 0.82 6.02
CA ALA A 195 14.03 0.93 5.00
C ALA A 195 13.62 1.95 3.93
N LEU A 196 14.56 2.82 3.53
CA LEU A 196 14.38 3.72 2.40
C LEU A 196 14.89 3.02 1.14
N LYS A 197 14.01 2.84 0.15
CA LYS A 197 14.35 2.32 -1.18
C LYS A 197 13.62 3.19 -2.21
N PRO A 198 14.28 4.13 -2.89
CA PRO A 198 13.66 4.89 -3.97
C PRO A 198 13.13 3.99 -5.08
N HIS A 199 12.20 4.50 -5.88
CA HIS A 199 11.79 3.83 -7.11
C HIS A 199 12.96 3.73 -8.10
N PHE A 200 12.90 2.73 -8.97
CA PHE A 200 13.87 2.49 -10.02
C PHE A 200 13.16 2.40 -11.36
N VAL A 201 13.94 2.44 -12.44
CA VAL A 201 13.49 2.21 -13.82
C VAL A 201 14.31 1.04 -14.36
N ASP A 202 13.64 0.07 -14.98
CA ASP A 202 14.27 -1.08 -15.65
C ASP A 202 13.60 -1.27 -17.03
N PRO A 203 14.36 -1.31 -18.13
CA PRO A 203 15.81 -1.11 -18.20
C PRO A 203 16.20 0.35 -17.90
N ASP A 204 17.43 0.56 -17.45
CA ASP A 204 18.01 1.91 -17.33
C ASP A 204 18.00 2.59 -18.71
N PRO A 205 17.29 3.73 -18.89
CA PRO A 205 17.28 4.45 -20.16
C PRO A 205 18.65 5.05 -20.51
N GLY A 206 19.59 5.03 -19.58
CA GLY A 206 20.91 5.59 -19.73
C GLY A 206 20.91 7.11 -19.62
N CYS A 207 22.09 7.70 -19.80
CA CYS A 207 22.23 9.14 -19.86
C CYS A 207 21.65 9.66 -21.17
N ARG A 208 21.02 10.85 -21.10
CA ARG A 208 20.52 11.54 -22.28
C ARG A 208 21.65 11.77 -23.29
N THR A 209 21.37 11.49 -24.57
CA THR A 209 22.32 11.57 -25.68
C THR A 209 22.10 12.75 -26.62
N HIS A 210 20.96 13.45 -26.54
CA HIS A 210 20.59 14.57 -27.42
C HIS A 210 20.36 15.86 -26.63
N GLY A 211 20.44 17.02 -27.30
CA GLY A 211 20.21 18.35 -26.70
C GLY A 211 18.78 18.57 -26.19
N TRP A 212 18.58 19.67 -25.45
CA TRP A 212 17.24 20.09 -25.01
C TRP A 212 16.42 20.58 -26.22
N GLY A 213 15.10 20.29 -26.21
CA GLY A 213 14.16 20.90 -27.15
C GLY A 213 13.47 22.13 -26.55
N ASP A 214 12.86 22.96 -27.39
CA ASP A 214 12.12 24.17 -27.00
C ASP A 214 10.67 23.84 -26.58
N TYR A 215 10.51 22.91 -25.64
CA TYR A 215 9.19 22.53 -25.12
C TYR A 215 9.25 22.12 -23.65
N ALA A 216 8.10 22.24 -22.98
CA ALA A 216 7.84 21.61 -21.69
C ALA A 216 6.89 20.42 -21.89
N LEU A 217 7.12 19.33 -21.16
CA LEU A 217 6.30 18.12 -21.20
C LEU A 217 5.77 17.82 -19.79
N PHE A 218 4.44 17.82 -19.64
CA PHE A 218 3.78 17.33 -18.44
C PHE A 218 3.27 15.91 -18.67
N ILE A 219 3.63 14.99 -17.76
CA ILE A 219 3.10 13.62 -17.73
C ILE A 219 2.63 13.34 -16.31
N GLY A 220 1.33 13.09 -16.16
CA GLY A 220 0.73 12.74 -14.88
C GLY A 220 -0.79 12.66 -14.97
N ARG A 221 -1.41 12.08 -13.94
CA ARG A 221 -2.86 12.13 -13.78
C ARG A 221 -3.33 13.58 -13.63
N LEU A 222 -4.55 13.86 -14.11
CA LEU A 222 -5.15 15.18 -14.00
C LEU A 222 -5.77 15.44 -12.61
N ASP A 223 -4.95 15.30 -11.56
CA ASP A 223 -5.36 15.52 -10.17
C ASP A 223 -4.74 16.79 -9.58
N ASN A 224 -5.43 17.44 -8.63
CA ASN A 224 -4.98 18.70 -8.00
C ASN A 224 -3.58 18.63 -7.39
N GLU A 225 -3.18 17.46 -6.85
CA GLU A 225 -1.86 17.25 -6.27
C GLU A 225 -0.71 17.27 -7.31
N LYS A 226 -1.04 17.19 -8.61
CA LYS A 226 -0.07 17.24 -9.71
C LYS A 226 0.18 18.65 -10.25
N GLY A 227 -0.47 19.68 -9.68
CA GLY A 227 -0.16 21.07 -9.98
C GLY A 227 -0.62 21.55 -11.36
N ILE A 228 -1.61 20.90 -11.98
CA ILE A 228 -2.10 21.22 -13.34
C ILE A 228 -2.60 22.66 -13.46
N ASN A 229 -3.16 23.22 -12.39
CA ASN A 229 -3.66 24.59 -12.39
C ASN A 229 -2.54 25.65 -12.26
N THR A 230 -1.31 25.22 -12.04
CA THR A 230 -0.13 26.10 -11.78
C THR A 230 1.05 25.77 -12.70
N LEU A 231 0.88 24.84 -13.64
CA LEU A 231 1.89 24.41 -14.61
C LEU A 231 2.01 25.38 -15.79
#